data_AF-A0A1G1GFJ1-F1
#
_entry.id   AF-A0A1G1GFJ1-F1
#
_cell.length_a   1.000
_cell.length_b   1.000
_cell.length_c   1.000
_cell.angle_alpha   90.00
_cell.angle_beta   90.00
_cell.angle_gamma   90.00
#
_symmetry.space_group_name_H-M   'P 1'
#
loop_
_entity.id
_entity.type
_entity.pdbx_description
1 polymer ?
#
loop_
_entity_poly.entity_id
_entity_poly.type
_entity_poly.pdbx_seq_one_letter_code
_entity_poly.pdbx_strand_id
1 'polypeptide(L)'
;MKMNIKAISGYFTILALSFLLHLVKPANNIYYSSLPILMLLFPIIVGHRVKMRFSIKDISLGLVVSIIILLPYYLAFGGNIKTISAYYVIFQLLSVSVPEEFFFRGFLQDSTGRDFKAVLLVSLLFSLAHLPKAFFLGEWISLLSFFPSLVMGWLYMKTNNILPGTVFHLLSNLIYHNASL
;
A
#
# COMPACT_ATOMS: atom_id res chain seq x y z
N MET A 1 3.86 15.31 -16.94
CA MET A 1 3.33 14.87 -15.64
C MET A 1 4.23 15.46 -14.56
N LYS A 2 3.70 16.30 -13.67
CA LYS A 2 4.50 16.96 -12.62
C LYS A 2 3.76 16.80 -11.31
N MET A 3 4.37 16.12 -10.34
CA MET A 3 3.85 16.07 -8.98
C MET A 3 3.79 17.48 -8.40
N ASN A 4 2.69 17.81 -7.73
CA ASN A 4 2.61 19.08 -7.02
C ASN A 4 3.52 19.07 -5.77
N ILE A 5 3.86 20.25 -5.26
CA ILE A 5 4.78 20.39 -4.12
C ILE A 5 4.26 19.71 -2.84
N LYS A 6 2.94 19.66 -2.65
CA LYS A 6 2.30 18.99 -1.51
C LYS A 6 2.52 17.48 -1.55
N ALA A 7 2.37 16.86 -2.72
CA ALA A 7 2.60 15.43 -2.93
C ALA A 7 4.07 15.06 -2.75
N ILE A 8 4.98 15.89 -3.27
CA ILE A 8 6.42 15.72 -3.08
C ILE A 8 6.77 15.80 -1.58
N SER A 9 6.30 16.87 -0.91
CA SER A 9 6.52 17.05 0.53
C SER A 9 5.96 15.87 1.34
N GLY A 10 4.74 15.43 1.05
CA GLY A 10 4.14 14.31 1.76
C GLY A 10 4.94 13.03 1.62
N TYR A 11 5.40 12.71 0.41
CA TYR A 11 6.21 11.52 0.18
C TYR A 11 7.50 11.54 1.00
N PHE A 12 8.24 12.65 0.96
CA PHE A 12 9.47 12.79 1.75
C PHE A 12 9.22 12.80 3.26
N THR A 13 8.11 13.38 3.72
CA THR A 13 7.70 13.34 5.13
C THR A 13 7.44 11.91 5.60
N ILE A 14 6.69 11.11 4.83
CA ILE A 14 6.45 9.68 5.14
C ILE A 14 7.76 8.90 5.11
N LEU A 15 8.61 9.10 4.10
CA LEU A 15 9.88 8.41 3.98
C LEU A 15 10.81 8.74 5.15
N ALA A 16 10.98 10.02 5.48
CA ALA A 16 11.81 10.47 6.59
C ALA A 16 11.32 9.91 7.93
N LEU A 17 10.02 9.92 8.18
CA LEU A 17 9.46 9.31 9.39
C LEU A 17 9.73 7.80 9.41
N SER A 18 9.58 7.10 8.28
CA SER A 18 9.85 5.66 8.20
C SER A 18 11.31 5.35 8.54
N PHE A 19 12.27 6.09 7.99
CA PHE A 19 13.69 5.98 8.37
C PHE A 19 13.92 6.26 9.86
N LEU A 20 13.31 7.34 10.39
CA LEU A 20 13.45 7.72 11.79
C LEU A 20 12.92 6.63 12.74
N LEU A 21 11.77 6.02 12.44
CA LEU A 21 11.19 4.97 13.25
C LEU A 21 12.07 3.72 13.29
N HIS A 22 12.67 3.32 12.16
CA HIS A 22 13.60 2.18 12.11
C HIS A 22 14.93 2.48 12.82
N LEU A 23 15.38 3.74 12.80
CA LEU A 23 16.61 4.18 13.47
C LEU A 23 16.44 4.23 15.00
N VAL A 24 15.38 4.90 15.47
CA VAL A 24 15.13 5.14 16.90
C VAL A 24 14.56 3.91 17.60
N LYS A 25 13.84 3.05 16.87
CA LYS A 25 13.17 1.85 17.41
C LYS A 25 12.34 2.16 18.67
N PRO A 26 11.37 3.09 18.58
CA PRO A 26 10.52 3.44 19.71
C PRO A 26 9.63 2.25 20.11
N ALA A 27 8.88 2.40 21.21
CA ALA A 27 7.91 1.40 21.64
C ALA A 27 6.97 0.97 20.51
N ASN A 28 6.59 -0.32 20.47
CA ASN A 28 5.83 -0.93 19.38
C ASN A 28 4.54 -0.17 19.03
N ASN A 29 3.80 0.32 20.02
CA ASN A 29 2.59 1.12 19.81
C ASN A 29 2.89 2.39 18.99
N ILE A 30 3.99 3.08 19.27
CA ILE A 30 4.42 4.28 18.54
C ILE A 30 4.88 3.87 17.14
N TYR A 31 5.71 2.82 17.05
CA TYR A 31 6.25 2.35 15.78
C TYR A 31 5.15 1.98 14.76
N TYR A 32 4.19 1.15 15.17
CA TYR A 32 3.15 0.64 14.27
C TYR A 32 1.99 1.62 14.01
N SER A 33 1.86 2.71 14.80
CA SER A 33 0.77 3.67 14.62
C SER A 33 1.19 4.95 13.89
N SER A 34 2.44 5.41 14.07
CA SER A 34 2.87 6.74 13.61
C SER A 34 2.77 6.90 12.09
N LEU A 35 3.25 5.93 11.32
CA LEU A 35 3.19 5.96 9.86
C LEU A 35 1.75 5.90 9.32
N PRO A 36 0.91 4.92 9.72
CA PRO A 36 -0.49 4.87 9.30
C PRO A 36 -1.27 6.15 9.60
N ILE A 37 -1.11 6.69 10.81
CA ILE A 37 -1.78 7.93 11.22
C ILE A 37 -1.34 9.08 10.31
N LEU A 38 -0.04 9.22 10.07
CA LEU A 38 0.46 10.29 9.20
C LEU A 38 0.02 10.13 7.75
N MET A 39 -0.02 8.91 7.22
CA MET A 39 -0.52 8.62 5.87
C MET A 39 -1.99 9.01 5.68
N LEU A 40 -2.82 8.83 6.71
CA LEU A 40 -4.23 9.24 6.70
C LEU A 40 -4.39 10.74 6.91
N LEU A 41 -3.66 11.33 7.85
CA LEU A 41 -3.81 12.74 8.21
C LEU A 41 -3.18 13.69 7.19
N PHE A 42 -2.05 13.33 6.58
CA PHE A 42 -1.33 14.25 5.68
C PHE A 42 -2.19 14.75 4.51
N PRO A 43 -2.88 13.88 3.74
CA PRO A 43 -3.77 14.34 2.67
C PRO A 43 -4.88 15.27 3.18
N ILE A 44 -5.43 14.98 4.37
CA ILE A 44 -6.50 15.78 4.99
C ILE A 44 -5.98 17.17 5.36
N ILE A 45 -4.81 17.25 6.01
CA ILE A 45 -4.17 18.50 6.44
C ILE A 45 -3.89 19.42 5.25
N VAL A 46 -3.44 18.86 4.12
CA VAL A 46 -3.14 19.66 2.92
C VAL A 46 -4.38 19.97 2.06
N GLY A 47 -5.57 19.60 2.53
CA GLY A 47 -6.86 19.86 1.90
C GLY A 47 -7.20 18.94 0.72
N HIS A 48 -6.55 17.78 0.61
CA HIS A 48 -6.82 16.81 -0.45
C HIS A 48 -7.93 15.85 -0.06
N ARG A 49 -8.91 15.66 -0.95
CA ARG A 49 -10.03 14.74 -0.72
C ARG A 49 -9.78 13.40 -1.40
N VAL A 50 -9.41 12.41 -0.59
CA VAL A 50 -9.24 11.04 -1.08
C VAL A 50 -10.59 10.41 -1.41
N LYS A 51 -10.66 9.77 -2.58
CA LYS A 51 -11.86 9.11 -3.07
C LYS A 51 -11.92 7.68 -2.55
N MET A 52 -12.75 7.48 -1.54
CA MET A 52 -13.11 6.18 -1.00
C MET A 52 -14.63 6.08 -0.99
N ARG A 53 -15.19 5.17 -1.79
CA ARG A 53 -16.64 4.94 -1.84
C ARG A 53 -16.89 3.46 -1.66
N PHE A 54 -17.85 3.13 -0.81
CA PHE A 54 -18.31 1.75 -0.71
C PHE A 54 -19.07 1.39 -1.99
N SER A 55 -18.61 0.35 -2.67
CA SER A 55 -19.11 -0.08 -3.97
C SER A 55 -18.92 -1.58 -4.11
N ILE A 56 -20.04 -2.33 -4.18
CA ILE A 56 -20.00 -3.79 -4.34
C ILE A 56 -19.28 -4.16 -5.64
N LYS A 57 -19.47 -3.36 -6.70
CA LYS A 57 -18.78 -3.55 -7.98
C LYS A 57 -17.26 -3.43 -7.83
N ASP A 58 -16.78 -2.44 -7.07
CA ASP A 58 -15.34 -2.24 -6.88
C ASP A 58 -14.75 -3.30 -5.94
N ILE A 59 -15.48 -3.71 -4.89
CA ILE A 59 -15.08 -4.84 -4.05
C ILE A 59 -14.96 -6.11 -4.90
N SER A 60 -15.96 -6.41 -5.72
CA SER A 60 -15.98 -7.57 -6.60
C SER A 60 -14.82 -7.53 -7.60
N LEU A 61 -14.53 -6.36 -8.18
CA LEU A 61 -13.38 -6.17 -9.07
C LEU A 61 -12.06 -6.46 -8.33
N GLY A 62 -11.88 -5.93 -7.12
CA GLY A 62 -10.71 -6.20 -6.31
C GLY A 62 -10.54 -7.69 -6.00
N LEU A 63 -11.63 -8.39 -5.65
CA LEU A 63 -11.63 -9.83 -5.41
C LEU A 63 -11.28 -10.63 -6.68
N VAL A 64 -11.92 -10.33 -7.81
CA VAL A 64 -11.67 -11.04 -9.09
C VAL A 64 -10.23 -10.86 -9.53
N VAL A 65 -9.69 -9.63 -9.46
CA VAL A 65 -8.28 -9.37 -9.80
C VAL A 65 -7.34 -10.06 -8.83
N SER A 66 -7.68 -10.11 -7.54
CA SER A 66 -6.90 -10.87 -6.55
C SER A 66 -6.85 -12.36 -6.87
N ILE A 67 -7.98 -12.97 -7.25
CA ILE A 67 -8.00 -14.38 -7.66
C ILE A 67 -7.13 -14.60 -8.89
N ILE A 68 -7.29 -13.78 -9.94
CA ILE A 68 -6.57 -13.92 -11.21
C ILE A 68 -5.05 -13.81 -11.01
N ILE A 69 -4.59 -12.88 -10.17
CA ILE A 69 -3.16 -12.60 -9.99
C ILE A 69 -2.54 -13.45 -8.89
N LEU A 70 -3.21 -13.59 -7.75
CA LEU A 70 -2.61 -14.18 -6.55
C LEU A 70 -2.78 -15.70 -6.49
N LEU A 71 -3.79 -16.29 -7.14
CA LEU A 71 -3.94 -17.75 -7.17
C LEU A 71 -2.79 -18.44 -7.93
N PRO A 72 -2.40 -18.00 -9.15
CA PRO A 72 -1.23 -18.58 -9.81
C PRO A 72 0.05 -18.43 -8.98
N TYR A 73 0.24 -17.29 -8.33
CA TYR A 73 1.36 -17.06 -7.42
C TYR A 73 1.34 -18.06 -6.25
N TYR A 74 0.21 -18.20 -5.57
CA TYR A 74 0.05 -19.12 -4.44
C TYR A 74 0.35 -20.58 -4.84
N LEU A 75 -0.15 -21.01 -6.00
CA LEU A 75 0.08 -22.36 -6.52
C LEU A 75 1.54 -22.59 -6.94
N ALA A 76 2.17 -21.60 -7.59
CA ALA A 76 3.55 -21.72 -8.07
C ALA A 76 4.58 -21.75 -6.94
N PHE A 77 4.33 -21.04 -5.84
CA PHE A 77 5.27 -20.90 -4.71
C PHE A 77 4.90 -21.77 -3.50
N GLY A 78 4.05 -22.78 -3.69
CA GLY A 78 3.78 -23.79 -2.65
C GLY A 78 3.12 -23.21 -1.40
N GLY A 79 2.12 -22.35 -1.58
CA GLY A 79 1.44 -21.70 -0.49
C GLY A 79 0.92 -22.69 0.56
N ASN A 80 1.17 -22.39 1.84
CA ASN A 80 0.65 -23.18 2.95
C ASN A 80 -0.54 -22.46 3.58
N ILE A 81 -1.53 -23.19 4.08
CA ILE A 81 -2.65 -22.58 4.81
C ILE A 81 -2.22 -22.48 6.26
N LYS A 82 -1.58 -21.36 6.65
CA LYS A 82 -1.39 -21.06 8.07
C LYS A 82 -2.67 -20.42 8.60
N THR A 83 -2.99 -20.70 9.86
CA THR A 83 -4.12 -20.07 10.54
C THR A 83 -3.86 -18.56 10.66
N ILE A 84 -4.63 -17.75 9.95
CA ILE A 84 -4.56 -16.29 10.04
C ILE A 84 -5.47 -15.83 11.18
N SER A 85 -4.92 -15.12 12.16
CA SER A 85 -5.74 -14.57 13.25
C SER A 85 -6.61 -13.41 12.75
N ALA A 86 -7.81 -13.27 13.30
CA ALA A 86 -8.68 -12.14 13.01
C ALA A 86 -8.00 -10.79 13.34
N TYR A 87 -7.20 -10.76 14.41
CA TYR A 87 -6.37 -9.61 14.77
C TYR A 87 -5.41 -9.21 13.64
N TYR A 88 -4.71 -10.17 13.04
CA TYR A 88 -3.78 -9.88 11.95
C TYR A 88 -4.50 -9.35 10.70
N VAL A 89 -5.67 -9.90 10.36
CA VAL A 89 -6.49 -9.39 9.25
C VAL A 89 -6.92 -7.94 9.50
N ILE A 90 -7.40 -7.64 10.71
CA ILE A 90 -7.82 -6.28 11.09
C ILE A 90 -6.62 -5.33 11.07
N PHE A 91 -5.47 -5.75 11.58
CA PHE A 91 -4.24 -4.97 11.55
C PHE A 91 -3.79 -4.68 10.11
N GLN A 92 -3.74 -5.70 9.24
CA GLN A 92 -3.40 -5.53 7.82
C GLN A 92 -4.40 -4.63 7.09
N LEU A 93 -5.67 -4.67 7.47
CA LEU A 93 -6.68 -3.79 6.89
C LEU A 93 -6.48 -2.33 7.34
N LEU A 94 -6.51 -2.09 8.65
CA LEU A 94 -6.60 -0.75 9.22
C LEU A 94 -5.26 -0.04 9.40
N SER A 95 -4.17 -0.79 9.59
CA SER A 95 -2.84 -0.25 9.86
C SER A 95 -1.89 -0.38 8.68
N VAL A 96 -2.26 -1.08 7.60
CA VAL A 96 -1.40 -1.27 6.42
C VAL A 96 -2.14 -0.87 5.15
N SER A 97 -3.05 -1.72 4.66
CA SER A 97 -3.63 -1.57 3.33
C SER A 97 -4.49 -0.31 3.16
N VAL A 98 -5.33 0.06 4.14
CA VAL A 98 -6.13 1.31 4.06
C VAL A 98 -5.23 2.55 4.09
N PRO A 99 -4.36 2.77 5.10
CA PRO A 99 -3.47 3.94 5.14
C PRO A 99 -2.59 4.07 3.90
N GLU A 100 -1.97 2.97 3.47
CA GLU A 100 -1.07 3.00 2.32
C GLU A 100 -1.82 3.30 1.02
N GLU A 101 -2.97 2.67 0.76
CA GLU A 101 -3.74 2.97 -0.46
C GLU A 101 -4.37 4.37 -0.42
N PHE A 102 -4.77 4.84 0.75
CA PHE A 102 -5.27 6.20 0.96
C PHE A 102 -4.19 7.24 0.59
N PHE A 103 -2.95 7.01 1.01
CA PHE A 103 -1.84 7.92 0.74
C PHE A 103 -1.28 7.77 -0.68
N PHE A 104 -0.90 6.56 -1.10
CA PHE A 104 -0.24 6.37 -2.39
C PHE A 104 -1.22 6.50 -3.56
N ARG A 105 -2.42 5.93 -3.50
CA ARG A 105 -3.40 6.06 -4.61
C ARG A 105 -4.25 7.29 -4.46
N GLY A 106 -4.89 7.39 -3.29
CA GLY A 106 -5.86 8.43 -2.99
C GLY A 106 -5.27 9.83 -3.05
N PHE A 107 -4.00 9.99 -2.69
CA PHE A 107 -3.32 11.27 -2.65
C PHE A 107 -2.19 11.40 -3.68
N LEU A 108 -1.14 10.58 -3.63
CA LEU A 108 0.03 10.75 -4.52
C LEU A 108 -0.32 10.50 -5.99
N GLN A 109 -0.98 9.39 -6.30
CA GLN A 109 -1.38 9.07 -7.68
C GLN A 109 -2.43 10.04 -8.17
N ASP A 110 -3.49 10.32 -7.40
CA ASP A 110 -4.51 11.31 -7.80
C ASP A 110 -3.93 12.70 -8.06
N SER A 111 -2.94 13.12 -7.25
CA SER A 111 -2.22 14.40 -7.44
C SER A 111 -1.30 14.41 -8.66
N THR A 112 -0.93 13.24 -9.17
CA THR A 112 0.01 13.07 -10.29
C THR A 112 -0.72 12.88 -11.61
N GLY A 113 -1.78 12.06 -11.60
CA GLY A 113 -2.59 11.70 -12.76
C GLY A 113 -3.24 10.33 -12.64
N ARG A 114 -4.18 10.04 -13.54
CA ARG A 114 -4.82 8.72 -13.68
C ARG A 114 -4.49 8.12 -15.04
N ASP A 115 -3.19 8.06 -15.34
CA ASP A 115 -2.64 7.43 -16.53
C ASP A 115 -1.56 6.42 -16.15
N PHE A 116 -1.08 5.65 -17.14
CA PHE A 116 -0.05 4.64 -16.91
C PHE A 116 1.27 5.22 -16.39
N LYS A 117 1.62 6.47 -16.73
CA LYS A 117 2.85 7.10 -16.24
C LYS A 117 2.75 7.39 -14.75
N ALA A 118 1.59 7.84 -14.28
CA ALA A 118 1.32 8.05 -12.86
C ALA A 118 1.32 6.73 -12.10
N VAL A 119 0.74 5.66 -12.66
CA VAL A 119 0.80 4.31 -12.09
C VAL A 119 2.24 3.85 -11.93
N LEU A 120 3.07 3.96 -12.97
CA LEU A 120 4.48 3.56 -12.92
C LEU A 120 5.27 4.37 -11.89
N LEU A 121 5.13 5.69 -11.91
CA LEU A 121 5.85 6.58 -10.99
C LEU A 121 5.48 6.27 -9.53
N VAL A 122 4.19 6.24 -9.22
CA VAL A 122 3.75 6.01 -7.83
C VAL A 122 4.05 4.58 -7.39
N SER A 123 4.07 3.61 -8.29
CA SER A 123 4.49 2.24 -7.93
C SER A 123 5.98 2.16 -7.62
N LEU A 124 6.82 2.92 -8.33
CA LEU A 124 8.23 3.07 -8.00
C LEU A 124 8.41 3.76 -6.63
N LEU A 125 7.69 4.84 -6.38
CA LEU A 125 7.72 5.53 -5.08
C LEU A 125 7.24 4.63 -3.93
N PHE A 126 6.21 3.81 -4.15
CA PHE A 126 5.73 2.82 -3.18
C PHE A 126 6.83 1.81 -2.83
N SER A 127 7.52 1.26 -3.84
CA SER A 127 8.66 0.38 -3.64
C SER A 127 9.79 1.06 -2.87
N LEU A 128 10.16 2.29 -3.25
CA LEU A 128 11.20 3.06 -2.56
C LEU A 128 10.84 3.44 -1.12
N ALA A 129 9.54 3.54 -0.78
CA ALA A 129 9.09 3.74 0.60
C ALA A 129 9.44 2.56 1.53
N HIS A 130 9.79 1.40 0.96
CA HIS A 130 10.22 0.21 1.69
C HIS A 130 11.73 0.14 1.91
N LEU A 131 12.52 1.12 1.43
CA LEU A 131 13.96 1.18 1.67
C LEU A 131 14.36 1.06 3.15
N PRO A 132 13.63 1.63 4.14
CA PRO A 132 13.94 1.40 5.55
C PRO A 132 13.92 -0.09 5.95
N LYS A 133 12.94 -0.88 5.48
CA LYS A 133 12.91 -2.32 5.74
C LYS A 133 14.12 -3.02 5.10
N ALA A 134 14.46 -2.65 3.87
CA ALA A 134 15.62 -3.20 3.17
C ALA A 134 16.93 -2.90 3.91
N PHE A 135 17.17 -1.66 4.32
CA PHE A 135 18.43 -1.25 4.96
C PHE A 135 18.55 -1.69 6.43
N PHE A 136 17.48 -1.57 7.22
CA PHE A 136 17.55 -1.82 8.66
C PHE A 136 17.20 -3.27 9.05
N LEU A 137 16.42 -3.98 8.23
CA LEU A 137 15.98 -5.36 8.50
C LEU A 137 16.54 -6.38 7.50
N GLY A 138 17.25 -5.93 6.46
CA GLY A 138 17.75 -6.81 5.39
C GLY A 138 16.66 -7.33 4.45
N GLU A 139 15.44 -6.80 4.53
CA GLU A 139 14.27 -7.27 3.77
C GLU A 139 14.24 -6.70 2.34
N TRP A 140 15.27 -6.96 1.53
CA TRP A 140 15.38 -6.45 0.16
C TRP A 140 14.21 -6.87 -0.75
N ILE A 141 13.61 -8.02 -0.47
CA ILE A 141 12.43 -8.52 -1.19
C ILE A 141 11.23 -7.56 -1.07
N SER A 142 11.18 -6.71 -0.04
CA SER A 142 10.14 -5.69 0.13
C SER A 142 10.10 -4.67 -1.01
N LEU A 143 11.21 -4.48 -1.75
CA LEU A 143 11.24 -3.62 -2.93
C LEU A 143 10.47 -4.22 -4.12
N LEU A 144 10.24 -5.55 -4.13
CA LEU A 144 9.37 -6.20 -5.10
C LEU A 144 7.90 -5.79 -4.97
N SER A 145 7.54 -5.08 -3.89
CA SER A 145 6.24 -4.43 -3.73
C SER A 145 5.89 -3.48 -4.89
N PHE A 146 6.86 -3.10 -5.73
CA PHE A 146 6.64 -2.48 -7.03
C PHE A 146 5.56 -3.20 -7.86
N PHE A 147 5.61 -4.53 -7.96
CA PHE A 147 4.72 -5.32 -8.82
C PHE A 147 3.26 -5.33 -8.37
N PRO A 148 2.91 -5.71 -7.11
CA PRO A 148 1.53 -5.58 -6.65
C PRO A 148 1.07 -4.12 -6.66
N SER A 149 1.98 -3.17 -6.48
CA SER A 149 1.70 -1.73 -6.56
C SER A 149 1.24 -1.27 -7.95
N LEU A 150 1.72 -1.91 -9.03
CA LEU A 150 1.19 -1.67 -10.38
C LEU A 150 -0.29 -2.06 -10.49
N VAL A 151 -0.69 -3.18 -9.90
CA VAL A 151 -2.08 -3.67 -9.92
C VAL A 151 -2.99 -2.70 -9.15
N MET A 152 -2.56 -2.32 -7.93
CA MET A 152 -3.26 -1.31 -7.10
C MET A 152 -3.40 0.03 -7.84
N GLY A 153 -2.32 0.50 -8.47
CA GLY A 153 -2.33 1.72 -9.26
C GLY A 153 -3.26 1.64 -10.49
N TRP A 154 -3.30 0.50 -11.18
CA TRP A 154 -4.20 0.27 -12.31
C TRP A 154 -5.66 0.21 -11.86
N LEU A 155 -5.97 -0.46 -10.74
CA LEU A 155 -7.31 -0.49 -10.17
C LEU A 155 -7.80 0.93 -9.84
N TYR A 156 -6.96 1.76 -9.22
CA TYR A 156 -7.27 3.16 -8.97
C TYR A 156 -7.47 3.96 -10.27
N MET A 157 -6.59 3.77 -11.26
CA MET A 157 -6.71 4.42 -12.57
C MET A 157 -8.05 4.11 -13.25
N LYS A 158 -8.52 2.85 -13.15
CA LYS A 158 -9.78 2.40 -13.76
C LYS A 158 -11.02 2.85 -13.01
N THR A 159 -10.96 2.91 -11.69
CA THR A 159 -12.16 3.08 -10.84
C THR A 159 -12.28 4.46 -10.21
N ASN A 160 -11.17 5.22 -10.11
CA ASN A 160 -11.09 6.45 -9.32
C ASN A 160 -11.49 6.23 -7.84
N ASN A 161 -11.26 5.02 -7.33
CA ASN A 161 -11.64 4.58 -5.99
C ASN A 161 -10.48 3.75 -5.43
N ILE A 162 -10.13 3.96 -4.17
CA ILE A 162 -9.05 3.20 -3.52
C ILE A 162 -9.50 1.81 -3.07
N LEU A 163 -10.81 1.60 -2.87
CA LEU A 163 -11.38 0.36 -2.34
C LEU A 163 -10.96 -0.93 -3.08
N PRO A 164 -10.98 -1.03 -4.42
CA PRO A 164 -10.55 -2.26 -5.10
C PRO A 164 -9.06 -2.54 -4.88
N GLY A 165 -8.23 -1.48 -4.86
CA GLY A 165 -6.80 -1.57 -4.55
C GLY A 165 -6.55 -2.02 -3.11
N THR A 166 -7.30 -1.48 -2.14
CA THR A 166 -7.24 -1.91 -0.73
C THR A 166 -7.57 -3.39 -0.55
N VAL A 167 -8.61 -3.90 -1.23
CA VAL A 167 -8.95 -5.33 -1.18
C VAL A 167 -7.80 -6.18 -1.74
N PHE A 168 -7.26 -5.81 -2.91
CA PHE A 168 -6.13 -6.51 -3.50
C PHE A 168 -4.88 -6.47 -2.62
N HIS A 169 -4.57 -5.31 -2.03
CA HIS A 169 -3.44 -5.13 -1.13
C HIS A 169 -3.54 -6.04 0.09
N LEU A 170 -4.69 -6.00 0.79
CA LEU A 170 -4.93 -6.86 1.94
C LEU A 170 -4.70 -8.33 1.58
N LEU A 171 -5.32 -8.82 0.52
CA LEU A 171 -5.19 -10.21 0.10
C LEU A 171 -3.77 -10.57 -0.33
N SER A 172 -3.05 -9.65 -0.98
CA SER A 172 -1.63 -9.83 -1.34
C SER A 172 -0.76 -10.03 -0.11
N ASN A 173 -0.96 -9.23 0.95
CA ASN A 173 -0.19 -9.36 2.19
C ASN A 173 -0.53 -10.67 2.93
N LEU A 174 -1.81 -11.04 2.98
CA LEU A 174 -2.24 -12.30 3.60
C LEU A 174 -1.65 -13.51 2.86
N ILE A 175 -1.63 -13.48 1.52
CA ILE A 175 -1.04 -14.56 0.72
C ILE A 175 0.48 -14.60 0.86
N TYR A 176 1.15 -13.45 0.84
CA TYR A 176 2.59 -13.38 1.05
C TYR A 176 3.02 -13.96 2.40
N HIS A 177 2.30 -13.62 3.49
CA HIS A 177 2.56 -14.17 4.83
C HIS A 177 2.44 -15.71 4.89
N ASN A 178 1.60 -16.29 4.04
CA ASN A 178 1.36 -17.73 3.95
C ASN A 178 2.33 -18.46 3.00
N ALA A 179 2.82 -17.77 1.98
CA ALA A 179 3.71 -18.32 0.94
C ALA A 179 5.20 -18.12 1.25
N SER A 180 5.57 -17.24 2.19
CA SER A 180 6.95 -17.12 2.64
C SER A 180 7.37 -18.39 3.40
N LEU A 181 8.31 -19.13 2.79
CA LEU A 181 9.01 -20.30 3.34
C LEU A 181 9.69 -19.96 4.67
#